data_AF-A0A843IVD8-F1
#
_entry.id   AF-A0A843IVD8-F1
#
_cell.length_a   1.000
_cell.length_b   1.000
_cell.length_c   1.000
_cell.angle_alpha   90.00
_cell.angle_beta   90.00
_cell.angle_gamma   90.00
#
_symmetry.space_group_name_H-M   'P 1'
#
loop_
_entity.id
_entity.type
_entity.pdbx_description
1 polymer ?
#
loop_
_entity_poly.entity_id
_entity_poly.type
_entity_poly.pdbx_seq_one_letter_code
_entity_poly.pdbx_strand_id
1 'polypeptide(L)' 'MASEVTKLIMETILGLITTAFAFVAGLAWNDAIQKLIESVIGTGDALPSLFVYAIVVTIVAVLVTVILARVAGKMGVELE' A
#
# COMPACT_ATOMS: atom_id res chain seq x y z
N MET A 1 -10.85 -32.13 14.60
CA MET A 1 -11.66 -31.09 15.29
C MET A 1 -10.75 -30.00 15.83
N ALA A 2 -9.92 -30.25 16.85
CA ALA A 2 -9.00 -29.23 17.39
C ALA A 2 -8.00 -28.67 16.35
N SER A 3 -7.47 -29.52 15.46
CA SER A 3 -6.55 -29.12 14.38
C SER A 3 -7.16 -28.13 13.37
N GLU A 4 -8.40 -28.37 12.95
CA GLU A 4 -9.11 -27.52 11.99
C GLU A 4 -9.41 -26.14 12.57
N VAL A 5 -9.82 -26.10 13.85
CA VAL A 5 -10.04 -24.84 14.56
C VAL A 5 -8.74 -24.07 14.71
N THR A 6 -7.64 -24.73 15.08
CA THR A 6 -6.31 -24.08 15.16
C THR A 6 -5.86 -23.54 13.81
N LYS A 7 -6.07 -24.29 12.71
CA LYS A 7 -5.74 -23.84 11.36
C LYS A 7 -6.55 -22.59 10.98
N LEU A 8 -7.86 -22.60 11.20
CA LEU A 8 -8.74 -21.46 10.94
C LEU A 8 -8.33 -20.22 11.74
N ILE A 9 -7.99 -20.40 13.03
CA ILE A 9 -7.49 -19.31 13.88
C ILE A 9 -6.19 -18.73 13.31
N MET A 10 -5.26 -19.60 12.89
CA MET A 10 -3.98 -19.16 12.32
C MET A 10 -4.18 -18.39 11.01
N GLU A 11 -5.00 -18.91 10.09
CA GLU A 11 -5.33 -18.22 8.83
C GLU A 11 -5.97 -16.85 9.08
N THR A 12 -6.88 -16.76 10.05
CA THR A 12 -7.53 -15.50 10.45
C THR A 12 -6.51 -14.51 11.02
N ILE A 13 -5.65 -14.96 11.94
CA ILE A 13 -4.62 -14.11 12.54
C ILE A 13 -3.65 -13.61 11.47
N LEU A 14 -3.21 -14.48 10.55
CA LEU A 14 -2.33 -14.09 9.46
C LEU A 14 -2.97 -13.04 8.55
N GLY A 15 -4.25 -13.20 8.19
CA GLY A 15 -4.99 -12.21 7.41
C GLY A 15 -5.11 -10.86 8.12
N LEU A 16 -5.48 -10.87 9.40
CA LEU A 16 -5.60 -9.65 10.22
C LEU A 16 -4.26 -8.92 10.36
N ILE A 17 -3.20 -9.65 10.68
CA ILE A 17 -1.85 -9.09 10.85
C ILE A 17 -1.33 -8.54 9.52
N THR A 18 -1.47 -9.29 8.42
CA THR A 18 -1.02 -8.84 7.09
C THR A 18 -1.74 -7.57 6.67
N THR A 19 -3.05 -7.49 6.91
CA THR A 19 -3.85 -6.30 6.61
C THR A 19 -3.44 -5.10 7.46
N ALA A 20 -3.24 -5.30 8.77
CA ALA A 20 -2.78 -4.25 9.67
C ALA A 20 -1.39 -3.72 9.27
N PHE A 21 -0.45 -4.60 8.92
CA PHE A 21 0.87 -4.19 8.44
C PHE A 21 0.82 -3.47 7.09
N ALA A 22 -0.01 -3.92 6.15
CA ALA A 22 -0.21 -3.22 4.89
C ALA A 22 -0.72 -1.78 5.11
N PHE A 23 -1.64 -1.60 6.05
CA PHE A 23 -2.13 -0.28 6.46
C PHE A 23 -1.03 0.60 7.06
N VAL A 24 -0.28 0.08 8.04
CA VAL A 24 0.85 0.80 8.66
C VAL A 24 1.91 1.16 7.63
N ALA A 25 2.25 0.25 6.71
CA ALA A 25 3.19 0.52 5.63
C ALA A 25 2.68 1.63 4.71
N GLY A 26 1.39 1.60 4.34
CA GLY A 26 0.76 2.65 3.54
C GLY A 26 0.85 4.03 4.20
N LEU A 27 0.59 4.11 5.51
CA LEU A 27 0.73 5.35 6.28
C LEU A 27 2.19 5.82 6.35
N ALA A 28 3.13 4.91 6.60
CA ALA A 28 4.55 5.27 6.68
C ALA A 28 5.09 5.82 5.36
N TRP A 29 4.69 5.24 4.21
CA TRP A 29 5.05 5.75 2.89
C TRP A 29 4.40 7.09 2.58
N ASN A 30 3.14 7.29 2.99
CA ASN A 30 2.45 8.57 2.86
C ASN A 30 3.24 9.68 3.59
N ASP A 31 3.56 9.48 4.87
CA ASP A 31 4.33 10.44 5.67
C ASP A 31 5.73 10.68 5.09
N ALA A 32 6.40 9.63 4.62
CA ALA A 32 7.74 9.74 4.04
C ALA A 32 7.75 10.59 2.76
N ILE A 33 6.77 10.39 1.88
CA ILE A 33 6.65 11.18 0.63
C ILE A 33 6.35 12.65 0.96
N GLN A 34 5.45 12.92 1.91
CA GLN A 34 5.15 14.29 2.32
C GLN A 34 6.39 15.01 2.86
N LYS A 35 7.12 14.39 3.79
CA LYS A 35 8.36 14.95 4.35
C LYS A 35 9.46 15.15 3.30
N LEU A 36 9.55 14.23 2.33
CA LEU A 36 10.48 14.38 1.22
C LEU A 36 10.13 15.61 0.38
N ILE A 37 8.85 15.78 0.02
CA ILE A 37 8.38 16.94 -0.75
C ILE A 37 8.64 18.23 0.03
N GLU A 38 8.34 18.25 1.32
CA GLU A 38 8.63 19.39 2.20
C GLU A 38 10.12 19.76 2.19
N SER A 39 10.99 18.76 2.26
CA SER A 39 12.44 18.97 2.27
C SER A 39 13.01 19.54 0.96
N VAL A 40 12.34 19.31 -0.18
CA VAL A 40 12.82 19.71 -1.52
C VAL A 40 12.15 20.99 -2.00
N ILE A 41 10.84 21.16 -1.74
CA ILE A 41 10.00 22.23 -2.32
C ILE A 41 9.65 23.31 -1.28
N GLY A 42 9.79 23.02 0.02
CA GLY A 42 9.34 23.90 1.10
C GLY A 42 7.95 23.53 1.61
N THR A 43 7.32 24.42 2.39
CA THR A 43 6.15 24.16 3.24
C THR A 43 5.09 23.24 2.61
N GLY A 44 4.79 22.12 3.28
CA GLY A 44 3.91 21.05 2.78
C GLY A 44 2.49 21.48 2.47
N ASP A 45 2.00 22.51 3.16
CA ASP A 45 0.64 23.05 3.00
C ASP A 45 0.48 24.02 1.82
N ALA A 46 1.56 24.35 1.11
CA ALA A 46 1.46 25.20 -0.07
C ALA A 46 0.70 24.48 -1.20
N LEU A 47 -0.12 25.19 -1.96
CA LEU A 47 -0.88 24.59 -3.06
C LEU A 47 0.02 23.80 -4.06
N PRO A 48 1.22 24.29 -4.43
CA PRO A 48 2.14 23.53 -5.31
C PRO A 48 2.66 22.22 -4.71
N SER A 49 2.96 22.15 -3.41
CA SER A 49 3.44 20.90 -2.77
C SER A 49 2.34 19.84 -2.74
N LEU A 50 1.09 20.23 -2.50
CA LEU A 50 -0.07 19.33 -2.56
C LEU A 50 -0.29 18.75 -3.97
N PHE A 51 -0.15 19.57 -5.01
CA PHE A 51 -0.24 19.08 -6.40
C PHE A 51 0.88 18.10 -6.74
N VAL A 52 2.12 18.38 -6.32
CA VAL A 52 3.25 17.46 -6.52
C VAL A 52 3.01 16.15 -5.79
N TYR A 53 2.57 16.20 -4.53
CA TYR A 53 2.21 15.01 -3.75
C TYR A 53 1.16 14.16 -4.46
N ALA A 54 0.05 14.77 -4.90
CA ALA A 54 -1.04 14.06 -5.57
C ALA A 54 -0.58 13.36 -6.86
N ILE A 55 0.26 14.02 -7.67
CA ILE A 55 0.80 13.44 -8.91
C ILE A 55 1.73 12.27 -8.58
N VAL A 56 2.66 12.44 -7.64
CA VAL A 56 3.61 11.40 -7.24
C VAL A 56 2.90 10.15 -6.72
N VAL A 57 1.96 10.32 -5.78
CA VAL A 57 1.23 9.18 -5.20
C VAL A 57 0.37 8.49 -6.26
N THR A 58 -0.23 9.23 -7.19
CA THR A 58 -1.03 8.64 -8.28
C THR A 58 -0.15 7.81 -9.22
N ILE A 59 1.01 8.33 -9.62
CA ILE A 59 1.96 7.59 -10.45
C ILE A 59 2.40 6.30 -9.74
N VAL A 60 2.77 6.38 -8.47
CA VAL A 60 3.17 5.22 -7.67
C VAL A 60 2.04 4.20 -7.59
N ALA A 61 0.82 4.63 -7.28
CA ALA A 61 -0.34 3.76 -7.21
C ALA A 61 -0.59 3.03 -8.53
N VAL A 62 -0.62 3.74 -9.66
CA VAL A 62 -0.81 3.15 -10.99
C VAL A 62 0.30 2.15 -11.31
N LEU A 63 1.57 2.49 -11.06
CA LEU A 63 2.70 1.60 -11.32
C LEU A 63 2.60 0.31 -10.50
N VAL A 64 2.34 0.42 -9.20
CA VAL A 64 2.19 -0.73 -8.31
C VAL A 64 1.00 -1.59 -8.76
N THR A 65 -0.16 -0.99 -9.04
CA THR A 65 -1.34 -1.73 -9.52
C THR A 65 -1.07 -2.47 -10.83
N VAL A 66 -0.39 -1.84 -11.80
CA VAL A 66 -0.03 -2.48 -13.07
C VAL A 66 0.95 -3.62 -12.87
N ILE A 67 1.95 -3.46 -12.00
CA ILE A 67 2.91 -4.53 -11.69
C ILE A 67 2.19 -5.71 -11.04
N LEU A 68 1.34 -5.45 -10.04
CA LEU A 68 0.57 -6.49 -9.36
C LEU A 68 -0.37 -7.21 -10.33
N ALA A 69 -1.08 -6.48 -11.20
CA ALA A 69 -1.95 -7.07 -12.22
C ALA A 69 -1.17 -7.99 -13.18
N ARG A 70 0.03 -7.59 -13.60
CA ARG A 70 0.90 -8.42 -14.45
C ARG A 70 1.41 -9.67 -13.73
N VAL A 71 1.75 -9.56 -12.44
CA VAL A 71 2.19 -10.70 -11.63
C VAL A 71 1.03 -11.68 -11.42
N ALA A 72 -0.15 -11.17 -11.07
CA ALA A 72 -1.38 -11.96 -10.93
C ALA A 72 -1.70 -12.74 -12.23
N GLY A 73 -1.66 -12.07 -13.38
CA GLY A 73 -1.87 -12.71 -14.67
C GLY A 73 -0.85 -13.81 -15.00
N LYS A 74 0.42 -13.64 -14.61
CA LYS A 74 1.45 -14.70 -14.76
C LYS A 74 1.23 -15.90 -13.84
N MET A 75 0.56 -15.69 -12.71
CA MET A 75 0.25 -16.74 -11.74
C MET A 75 -1.08 -17.45 -12.04
N GLY A 76 -1.79 -17.06 -13.11
CA GLY A 76 -3.12 -17.60 -13.43
C GLY A 76 -4.20 -17.16 -12.44
N VAL A 77 -3.97 -16.05 -11.72
CA VAL A 77 -4.97 -15.45 -10.84
C VAL A 77 -5.94 -14.66 -11.72
N GLU A 78 -7.20 -15.12 -11.77
CA GLU A 78 -8.29 -14.38 -12.39
C GLU A 78 -8.62 -13.17 -11.52
N LEU A 79 -8.49 -11.97 -12.10
CA LEU A 79 -8.92 -10.73 -11.47
C LEU A 79 -10.39 -10.52 -11.89
N GLU A 80 -11.33 -10.73 -10.97
CA GLU A 80 -12.76 -10.38 -11.19
C GLU A 80 -12.98 -8.87 -11.30
#